data_AF-A0A972TBP2-F1
#
_entry.id   AF-A0A972TBP2-F1
#
_cell.length_a   1.000
_cell.length_b   1.000
_cell.length_c   1.000
_cell.angle_alpha   90.00
_cell.angle_beta   90.00
_cell.angle_gamma   90.00
#
_symmetry.space_group_name_H-M   'P 1'
#
loop_
_entity.id
_entity.type
_entity.pdbx_description
1 polymer ?
#
loop_
_entity_poly.entity_id
_entity_poly.type
_entity_poly.pdbx_seq_one_letter_code
_entity_poly.pdbx_strand_id
1 'polypeptide(L)'
;MFNIFQIIQEINPEYNHEALANICFEYYPKIYRYIYYRIQQKEEAEDITSEVFLRLVKSVDKIKGGFQGWLYKIAENLLVDYFRRRGVRVRVMETVEDLDAIPEEKSDTMELLKQDDLERDMKFLTTDQYKMIILKYVEGYSTKEIAEIMHKSVGAIKALQFRALETLRKFFTEDTND
;
A
#
# COMPACT_ATOMS: atom_id res chain seq x y z
N MET A 1 -6.05 -20.39 -11.51
CA MET A 1 -5.13 -19.28 -11.83
C MET A 1 -5.86 -18.37 -12.80
N PHE A 2 -6.24 -17.16 -12.37
CA PHE A 2 -6.98 -16.20 -13.20
C PHE A 2 -6.12 -15.77 -14.41
N ASN A 3 -6.61 -16.00 -15.63
CA ASN A 3 -5.87 -15.72 -16.85
C ASN A 3 -6.05 -14.24 -17.23
N ILE A 4 -5.18 -13.38 -16.69
CA ILE A 4 -5.15 -11.93 -16.97
C ILE A 4 -5.12 -11.62 -18.47
N PHE A 5 -4.48 -12.48 -19.28
CA PHE A 5 -4.48 -12.30 -20.74
C PHE A 5 -5.88 -12.41 -21.35
N GLN A 6 -6.72 -13.32 -20.85
CA GLN A 6 -8.08 -13.50 -21.37
C GLN A 6 -8.98 -12.29 -21.03
N ILE A 7 -8.83 -11.72 -19.83
CA ILE A 7 -9.56 -10.50 -19.42
C ILE A 7 -9.16 -9.30 -20.28
N ILE A 8 -7.87 -9.16 -20.58
CA ILE A 8 -7.36 -8.08 -21.43
C ILE A 8 -7.92 -8.21 -22.86
N GLN A 9 -8.02 -9.43 -23.41
CA GLN A 9 -8.60 -9.70 -24.73
C GLN A 9 -10.10 -9.39 -24.82
N GLU A 10 -10.86 -9.64 -23.75
CA GLU A 10 -12.31 -9.41 -23.74
C GLU A 10 -12.70 -7.93 -23.61
N ILE A 11 -11.85 -7.07 -23.04
CA ILE A 11 -12.23 -5.69 -22.68
C ILE A 11 -11.97 -4.67 -23.79
N ASN A 12 -10.84 -4.69 -24.50
CA ASN A 12 -10.59 -3.73 -25.60
C ASN A 12 -9.43 -4.11 -26.54
N PRO A 13 -9.68 -4.43 -27.83
CA PRO A 13 -8.65 -4.87 -28.79
C PRO A 13 -7.65 -3.80 -29.23
N GLU A 14 -7.88 -2.49 -29.00
CA GLU A 14 -7.01 -1.40 -29.46
C GLU A 14 -5.80 -1.09 -28.55
N TYR A 15 -5.72 -1.67 -27.36
CA TYR A 15 -4.56 -1.45 -26.49
C TYR A 15 -3.34 -2.26 -26.94
N ASN A 16 -2.15 -1.74 -26.62
CA ASN A 16 -0.95 -2.55 -26.62
C ASN A 16 -1.05 -3.57 -25.47
N HIS A 17 -1.73 -4.69 -25.76
CA HIS A 17 -2.03 -5.79 -24.84
C HIS A 17 -0.80 -6.29 -24.11
N GLU A 18 0.34 -6.29 -24.79
CA GLU A 18 1.63 -6.72 -24.25
C GLU A 18 2.15 -5.74 -23.19
N ALA A 19 2.08 -4.44 -23.44
CA ALA A 19 2.47 -3.42 -22.45
C ALA A 19 1.57 -3.47 -21.20
N LEU A 20 0.26 -3.61 -21.38
CA LEU A 20 -0.68 -3.70 -20.26
C LEU A 20 -0.50 -5.00 -19.46
N ALA A 21 -0.25 -6.12 -20.15
CA ALA A 21 0.06 -7.40 -19.52
C ALA A 21 1.34 -7.29 -18.67
N ASN A 22 2.41 -6.70 -19.21
CA ASN A 22 3.67 -6.51 -18.49
C ASN A 22 3.48 -5.66 -17.22
N ILE A 23 2.70 -4.59 -17.31
CA ILE A 23 2.31 -3.78 -16.14
C ILE A 23 1.56 -4.64 -15.11
N CYS A 24 0.59 -5.44 -15.55
CA CYS A 24 -0.14 -6.32 -14.64
C CYS A 24 0.78 -7.33 -13.96
N PHE A 25 1.67 -7.99 -14.71
CA PHE A 25 2.64 -8.94 -14.16
C PHE A 25 3.57 -8.31 -13.12
N GLU A 26 4.02 -7.09 -13.37
CA GLU A 26 4.92 -6.39 -12.45
C GLU A 26 4.21 -5.96 -11.16
N TYR A 27 3.00 -5.39 -11.28
CA TYR A 27 2.34 -4.73 -10.15
C TYR A 27 1.39 -5.64 -9.37
N TYR A 28 0.86 -6.71 -9.97
CA TYR A 28 -0.05 -7.63 -9.29
C TYR A 28 0.51 -8.17 -7.97
N PRO A 29 1.73 -8.74 -7.92
CA PRO A 29 2.27 -9.26 -6.65
C PRO A 29 2.48 -8.14 -5.61
N LYS A 30 2.81 -6.91 -6.04
CA LYS A 30 3.01 -5.75 -5.14
C LYS A 30 1.68 -5.34 -4.48
N ILE A 31 0.62 -5.21 -5.29
CA ILE A 31 -0.72 -4.86 -4.80
C ILE A 31 -1.31 -5.98 -3.95
N TYR A 32 -1.11 -7.24 -4.34
CA TYR A 32 -1.51 -8.39 -3.53
C TYR A 32 -0.86 -8.36 -2.15
N ARG A 33 0.47 -8.19 -2.06
CA ARG A 33 1.16 -8.07 -0.77
C ARG A 33 0.62 -6.92 0.07
N TYR A 34 0.44 -5.75 -0.54
CA TYR A 34 -0.12 -4.57 0.12
C TYR A 34 -1.52 -4.82 0.72
N ILE A 35 -2.39 -5.57 0.03
CA ILE A 35 -3.72 -5.92 0.54
C ILE A 35 -3.63 -7.03 1.58
N TYR A 36 -2.87 -8.09 1.30
CA TYR A 36 -2.72 -9.27 2.14
C TYR A 36 -2.20 -8.90 3.53
N TYR A 37 -1.13 -8.10 3.62
CA TYR A 37 -0.60 -7.65 4.91
C TYR A 37 -1.60 -6.81 5.72
N ARG A 38 -2.65 -6.26 5.08
CA ARG A 38 -3.66 -5.45 5.76
C ARG A 38 -4.82 -6.29 6.31
N ILE A 39 -5.21 -7.36 5.62
CA ILE A 39 -6.42 -8.12 5.94
C ILE A 39 -6.17 -9.57 6.36
N GLN A 40 -5.00 -10.12 6.04
CA GLN A 40 -4.55 -11.50 6.36
C GLN A 40 -5.53 -12.61 5.95
N GLN A 41 -6.37 -12.32 4.95
CA GLN A 41 -7.33 -13.26 4.38
C GLN A 41 -6.96 -13.45 2.92
N LYS A 42 -6.38 -14.61 2.60
CA LYS A 42 -5.83 -14.91 1.27
C LYS A 42 -6.88 -14.72 0.16
N GLU A 43 -8.03 -15.36 0.29
CA GLU A 43 -9.09 -15.34 -0.73
C GLU A 43 -9.60 -13.91 -0.98
N GLU A 44 -9.92 -13.19 0.09
CA GLU A 44 -10.35 -11.79 0.02
C GLU A 44 -9.25 -10.88 -0.56
N ALA A 45 -7.98 -11.18 -0.28
CA ALA A 45 -6.87 -10.40 -0.81
C ALA A 45 -6.72 -10.63 -2.32
N GLU A 46 -6.87 -11.87 -2.78
CA GLU A 46 -6.88 -12.22 -4.21
C GLU A 46 -8.05 -11.54 -4.94
N ASP A 47 -9.24 -11.54 -4.35
CA ASP A 47 -10.44 -10.91 -4.92
C ASP A 47 -10.30 -9.38 -5.02
N ILE A 48 -9.88 -8.72 -3.94
CA ILE A 48 -9.67 -7.27 -3.94
C ILE A 48 -8.57 -6.88 -4.93
N THR A 49 -7.48 -7.66 -5.00
CA THR A 49 -6.40 -7.43 -5.97
C THR A 49 -6.94 -7.52 -7.40
N SER A 50 -7.69 -8.57 -7.71
CA SER A 50 -8.31 -8.75 -9.02
C SER A 50 -9.21 -7.58 -9.41
N GLU A 51 -9.99 -7.06 -8.46
CA GLU A 51 -10.82 -5.87 -8.66
C GLU A 51 -9.99 -4.60 -8.94
N VAL A 52 -8.81 -4.42 -8.30
CA VAL A 52 -7.89 -3.32 -8.63
C VAL A 52 -7.48 -3.37 -10.10
N PHE A 53 -7.05 -4.54 -10.58
CA PHE A 53 -6.60 -4.70 -11.97
C PHE A 53 -7.74 -4.65 -12.97
N LEU A 54 -8.94 -5.10 -12.61
CA LEU A 54 -10.13 -4.90 -13.44
C LEU A 54 -10.43 -3.41 -13.63
N ARG A 55 -10.33 -2.61 -12.56
CA ARG A 55 -10.48 -1.14 -12.64
C ARG A 55 -9.37 -0.50 -13.45
N LEU A 56 -8.14 -1.00 -13.35
CA LEU A 56 -7.02 -0.56 -14.18
C LEU A 56 -7.35 -0.72 -15.67
N VAL A 57 -7.68 -1.94 -16.11
CA VAL A 57 -7.94 -2.22 -17.52
C VAL A 57 -9.09 -1.35 -18.06
N LYS A 58 -10.13 -1.11 -17.25
CA LYS A 58 -11.29 -0.28 -17.63
C LYS A 58 -11.02 1.23 -17.67
N SER A 59 -9.94 1.70 -17.06
CA SER A 59 -9.71 3.14 -16.82
C SER A 59 -8.31 3.59 -17.23
N VAL A 60 -7.52 2.74 -17.89
CA VAL A 60 -6.11 3.00 -18.18
C VAL A 60 -5.91 4.26 -19.05
N ASP A 61 -6.85 4.55 -19.95
CA ASP A 61 -6.91 5.79 -20.76
C ASP A 61 -7.14 7.06 -19.94
N LYS A 62 -7.71 6.93 -18.74
CA LYS A 62 -8.13 8.04 -17.88
C LYS A 62 -7.18 8.30 -16.73
N ILE A 63 -6.12 7.50 -16.58
CA ILE A 63 -5.14 7.68 -15.51
C ILE A 63 -4.44 9.03 -15.71
N LYS A 64 -4.56 9.88 -14.71
CA LYS A 64 -3.86 11.17 -14.63
C LYS A 64 -2.87 11.11 -13.47
N GLY A 65 -1.66 11.63 -13.69
CA GLY A 65 -0.60 11.62 -12.68
C GLY A 65 0.18 10.30 -12.61
N GLY A 66 0.81 10.04 -11.46
CA GLY A 66 1.65 8.86 -11.25
C GLY A 66 0.86 7.57 -11.22
N PHE A 67 1.18 6.65 -12.13
CA PHE A 67 0.53 5.34 -12.26
C PHE A 67 0.46 4.54 -10.95
N GLN A 68 1.59 4.48 -10.23
CA GLN A 68 1.68 3.77 -8.96
C GLN A 68 0.77 4.37 -7.89
N GLY A 69 0.76 5.70 -7.76
CA GLY A 69 -0.12 6.42 -6.84
C GLY A 69 -1.59 6.11 -7.10
N TRP A 70 -1.98 6.08 -8.38
CA TRP A 70 -3.32 5.70 -8.80
C TRP A 70 -3.67 4.26 -8.39
N LEU A 71 -2.80 3.27 -8.68
CA LEU A 71 -3.03 1.87 -8.30
C LEU A 71 -3.22 1.69 -6.78
N TYR A 72 -2.31 2.23 -5.98
CA TYR A 72 -2.41 2.14 -4.53
C TYR A 72 -3.63 2.89 -3.99
N LYS A 73 -4.09 3.96 -4.66
CA LYS A 73 -5.31 4.67 -4.27
C LYS A 73 -6.55 3.81 -4.50
N ILE A 74 -6.62 3.07 -5.61
CA ILE A 74 -7.71 2.12 -5.86
C ILE A 74 -7.72 1.00 -4.82
N ALA A 75 -6.55 0.41 -4.53
CA ALA A 75 -6.42 -0.62 -3.50
C ALA A 75 -6.87 -0.13 -2.13
N GLU A 76 -6.47 1.09 -1.75
CA GLU A 76 -6.87 1.73 -0.49
C GLU A 76 -8.38 1.95 -0.40
N ASN A 77 -9.01 2.46 -1.46
CA ASN A 77 -10.45 2.68 -1.49
C ASN A 77 -11.23 1.35 -1.32
N LEU A 78 -10.76 0.28 -1.97
CA LEU A 78 -11.35 -1.05 -1.83
C LEU A 78 -11.16 -1.63 -0.42
N LEU A 79 -10.01 -1.43 0.21
CA LEU A 79 -9.77 -1.81 1.60
C LEU A 79 -10.70 -1.05 2.56
N VAL A 80 -10.90 0.26 2.35
CA VAL A 80 -11.85 1.06 3.15
C VAL A 80 -13.27 0.49 3.02
N ASP A 81 -13.69 0.16 1.80
CA ASP A 81 -14.99 -0.47 1.56
C ASP A 81 -15.11 -1.85 2.22
N TYR A 82 -14.07 -2.67 2.14
CA TYR A 82 -13.99 -3.98 2.79
C TYR A 82 -14.17 -3.88 4.31
N PHE A 83 -13.43 -3.00 4.97
CA PHE A 83 -13.55 -2.82 6.42
C PHE A 83 -14.89 -2.21 6.84
N ARG A 84 -15.42 -1.26 6.05
CA ARG A 84 -16.73 -0.65 6.28
C ARG A 84 -17.84 -1.71 6.29
N ARG A 85 -17.82 -2.65 5.33
CA ARG A 85 -18.81 -3.75 5.26
C ARG A 85 -18.73 -4.71 6.45
N ARG A 86 -17.56 -4.85 7.06
CA ARG A 86 -17.31 -5.72 8.23
C ARG A 86 -17.53 -5.02 9.57
N GLY A 87 -18.00 -3.78 9.57
CA GLY A 87 -18.24 -3.01 10.81
C GLY A 87 -16.97 -2.57 11.53
N VAL A 88 -15.80 -2.69 10.89
CA VAL A 88 -14.51 -2.27 11.45
C VAL A 88 -14.26 -0.81 11.08
N ARG A 89 -14.15 0.09 12.06
CA ARG A 89 -13.72 1.46 11.79
C ARG A 89 -12.24 1.48 11.42
N VAL A 90 -11.94 1.85 10.18
CA VAL A 90 -10.56 2.12 9.74
C VAL A 90 -10.08 3.38 10.45
N ARG A 91 -8.91 3.33 11.10
CA ARG A 91 -8.23 4.53 11.61
C ARG A 91 -7.68 5.32 10.43
N VAL A 92 -8.53 6.13 9.82
CA VAL A 92 -8.11 7.19 8.91
C VAL A 92 -7.63 8.34 9.79
N MET A 93 -6.35 8.67 9.72
CA MET A 93 -5.91 9.95 10.27
C MET A 93 -6.45 11.02 9.33
N GLU A 94 -7.28 11.92 9.85
CA GLU A 94 -7.55 13.18 9.16
C GLU A 94 -6.20 13.83 8.87
N THR A 95 -6.04 14.35 7.66
CA THR A 95 -4.84 15.04 7.19
C THR A 95 -4.42 16.10 8.21
N VAL A 96 -3.38 15.80 8.99
CA VAL A 96 -2.76 16.80 9.84
C VAL A 96 -1.81 17.60 8.96
N GLU A 97 -2.31 18.74 8.50
CA GLU A 97 -1.52 19.89 8.08
C GLU A 97 -0.77 20.41 9.32
N ASP A 98 0.36 19.79 9.64
CA ASP A 98 1.43 20.41 10.44
C ASP A 98 2.76 19.86 9.92
N LEU A 99 3.22 20.54 8.87
CA LEU A 99 4.56 20.43 8.32
C LEU A 99 5.46 21.37 9.11
N ASP A 100 6.06 20.92 10.22
CA ASP A 100 7.26 21.56 10.78
C ASP A 100 7.95 20.65 11.81
N ALA A 101 8.51 19.55 11.32
CA ALA A 101 9.67 18.91 11.91
C ALA A 101 10.24 17.97 10.86
N ILE A 102 11.39 18.32 10.28
CA ILE A 102 12.22 17.38 9.54
C ILE A 102 13.10 16.73 10.61
N PRO A 103 12.87 15.48 11.03
CA PRO A 103 13.82 14.82 11.92
C PRO A 103 15.11 14.62 11.13
N GLU A 104 16.24 15.06 11.69
CA GLU A 104 17.57 14.73 11.17
C GLU A 104 17.71 13.20 11.05
N GLU A 105 18.36 12.78 9.97
CA GLU A 105 18.59 11.38 9.63
C GLU A 105 19.33 10.66 10.76
N LYS A 106 18.57 10.00 11.65
CA LYS A 106 19.06 8.81 12.33
C LYS A 106 18.83 7.65 11.39
N SER A 107 19.95 7.13 10.88
CA SER A 107 20.02 5.85 10.17
C SER A 107 19.56 4.74 11.12
N ASP A 108 18.25 4.55 11.24
CA ASP A 108 17.69 3.40 11.93
C ASP A 108 17.61 2.24 10.94
N THR A 109 18.71 1.50 10.86
CA THR A 109 18.74 0.17 10.29
C THR A 109 17.83 -0.71 11.13
N MET A 110 16.64 -0.99 10.60
CA MET A 110 15.66 -1.84 11.24
C MET A 110 16.08 -3.31 11.09
N GLU A 111 16.97 -3.79 11.97
CA GLU A 111 17.27 -5.23 12.14
C GLU A 111 16.12 -6.01 12.82
N LEU A 112 14.97 -5.36 13.07
CA LEU A 112 13.91 -5.88 13.95
C LEU A 112 12.59 -6.21 13.26
N LEU A 113 12.52 -6.23 11.93
CA LEU A 113 11.31 -6.69 11.24
C LEU A 113 11.52 -8.12 10.75
N LYS A 114 11.34 -9.10 11.65
CA LYS A 114 11.07 -10.46 11.19
C LYS A 114 9.70 -10.45 10.51
N GLN A 115 9.57 -11.26 9.46
CA GLN A 115 8.38 -11.30 8.60
C GLN A 115 7.08 -11.55 9.39
N ASP A 116 7.17 -12.35 10.46
CA ASP A 116 6.04 -12.70 11.32
C ASP A 116 5.59 -11.55 12.24
N ASP A 117 6.51 -10.67 12.65
CA ASP A 117 6.19 -9.57 13.57
C ASP A 117 5.52 -8.38 12.84
N LEU A 118 5.84 -8.20 11.55
CA LEU A 118 5.17 -7.22 10.69
C LEU A 118 3.66 -7.47 10.60
N GLU A 119 3.21 -8.72 10.63
CA GLU A 119 1.80 -9.05 10.44
C GLU A 119 0.94 -8.64 11.64
N ARG A 120 1.39 -8.88 12.87
CA ARG A 120 0.58 -8.66 14.08
C ARG A 120 0.35 -7.16 14.40
N ASP A 121 1.35 -6.33 14.14
CA ASP A 121 1.41 -4.97 14.68
C ASP A 121 0.97 -3.89 13.69
N MET A 122 0.89 -4.24 12.40
CA MET A 122 0.42 -3.33 11.35
C MET A 122 -1.05 -2.92 11.50
N LYS A 123 -1.85 -3.64 12.30
CA LYS A 123 -3.24 -3.26 12.63
C LYS A 123 -3.34 -1.94 13.40
N PHE A 124 -2.27 -1.55 14.12
CA PHE A 124 -2.26 -0.31 14.90
C PHE A 124 -1.89 0.92 14.07
N LEU A 125 -1.34 0.71 12.87
CA LEU A 125 -0.99 1.79 11.96
C LEU A 125 -2.23 2.42 11.32
N THR A 126 -2.18 3.74 11.19
CA THR A 126 -3.10 4.48 10.33
C THR A 126 -2.90 4.07 8.87
N THR A 127 -3.87 4.36 8.00
CA THR A 127 -3.75 4.01 6.56
C THR A 127 -2.47 4.56 5.93
N ASP A 128 -2.12 5.82 6.22
CA ASP A 128 -0.91 6.46 5.70
C ASP A 128 0.37 5.83 6.26
N GLN A 129 0.41 5.54 7.56
CA GLN A 129 1.57 4.88 8.18
C GLN A 129 1.76 3.46 7.63
N TYR A 130 0.67 2.69 7.51
CA TYR A 130 0.67 1.36 6.92
C TYR A 130 1.23 1.38 5.51
N LYS A 131 0.72 2.30 4.67
CA LYS A 131 1.17 2.45 3.29
C LYS A 131 2.63 2.84 3.19
N MET A 132 3.10 3.77 4.03
CA MET A 132 4.52 4.10 4.12
C MET A 132 5.36 2.85 4.38
N ILE A 133 5.00 2.05 5.40
CA ILE A 133 5.80 0.90 5.85
C ILE A 133 5.88 -0.16 4.74
N ILE A 134 4.75 -0.51 4.11
CA ILE A 134 4.75 -1.47 3.00
C ILE A 134 5.59 -0.96 1.85
N LEU A 135 5.37 0.27 1.40
CA LEU A 135 6.10 0.82 0.25
C LEU A 135 7.62 0.85 0.51
N LYS A 136 8.04 1.19 1.73
CA LYS A 136 9.46 1.32 2.07
C LYS A 136 10.15 -0.02 2.30
N TYR A 137 9.55 -0.88 3.10
CA TYR A 137 10.24 -2.05 3.66
C TYR A 137 9.86 -3.37 3.00
N VAL A 138 8.67 -3.44 2.37
CA VAL A 138 8.24 -4.65 1.64
C VAL A 138 8.50 -4.48 0.15
N GLU A 139 8.16 -3.32 -0.41
CA GLU A 139 8.31 -3.05 -1.84
C GLU A 139 9.63 -2.37 -2.22
N GLY A 140 10.36 -1.84 -1.23
CA GLY A 140 11.70 -1.29 -1.43
C GLY A 140 11.78 0.09 -2.10
N TYR A 141 10.67 0.84 -2.17
CA TYR A 141 10.68 2.17 -2.77
C TYR A 141 11.56 3.16 -1.99
N SER A 142 12.20 4.07 -2.73
CA SER A 142 12.93 5.20 -2.16
C SER A 142 11.96 6.21 -1.54
N THR A 143 12.45 7.03 -0.61
CA THR A 143 11.64 8.09 0.02
C THR A 143 11.08 9.08 -0.99
N LYS A 144 11.79 9.32 -2.11
CA LYS A 144 11.33 10.18 -3.20
C LYS A 144 10.18 9.55 -3.97
N GLU A 145 10.30 8.27 -4.36
CA GLU A 145 9.21 7.55 -5.03
C GLU A 145 7.96 7.46 -4.14
N ILE A 146 8.14 7.21 -2.84
CA ILE A 146 7.02 7.20 -1.88
C ILE A 146 6.33 8.56 -1.81
N ALA A 147 7.10 9.66 -1.83
CA ALA A 147 6.56 11.01 -1.83
C ALA A 147 5.67 11.26 -3.07
N GLU A 148 6.10 10.77 -4.24
CA GLU A 148 5.31 10.83 -5.47
C GLU A 148 4.06 9.94 -5.39
N ILE A 149 4.18 8.69 -4.94
CA ILE A 149 3.07 7.73 -4.80
C ILE A 149 2.00 8.24 -3.82
N MET A 150 2.41 8.87 -2.74
CA MET A 150 1.52 9.35 -1.68
C MET A 150 1.09 10.81 -1.88
N HIS A 151 1.60 11.49 -2.91
CA HIS A 151 1.37 12.91 -3.17
C HIS A 151 1.69 13.81 -1.96
N LYS A 152 2.84 13.59 -1.33
CA LYS A 152 3.32 14.34 -0.14
C LYS A 152 4.74 14.85 -0.38
N SER A 153 5.20 15.82 0.40
CA SER A 153 6.61 16.26 0.34
C SER A 153 7.55 15.18 0.89
N VAL A 154 8.83 15.18 0.47
CA VAL A 154 9.84 14.26 1.02
C VAL A 154 9.97 14.42 2.54
N GLY A 155 9.90 15.65 3.06
CA GLY A 155 9.90 15.93 4.50
C GLY A 155 8.70 15.29 5.21
N ALA A 156 7.50 15.38 4.62
CA ALA A 156 6.30 14.73 5.15
C ALA A 156 6.44 13.20 5.18
N ILE A 157 7.06 12.59 4.16
CA ILE A 157 7.31 11.14 4.15
C ILE A 157 8.31 10.75 5.24
N LYS A 158 9.40 11.51 5.44
CA LYS A 158 10.36 11.24 6.52
C LYS A 158 9.69 11.30 7.90
N ALA A 159 8.88 12.34 8.14
CA ALA A 159 8.14 12.49 9.38
C ALA A 159 7.08 11.38 9.57
N LEU A 160 6.38 11.00 8.50
CA LEU A 160 5.42 9.89 8.51
C LEU A 160 6.11 8.56 8.80
N GLN A 161 7.28 8.32 8.19
CA GLN A 161 8.08 7.13 8.43
C GLN A 161 8.51 7.02 9.88
N PHE A 162 9.05 8.11 10.43
CA PHE A 162 9.43 8.17 11.84
C PHE A 162 8.25 7.82 12.76
N ARG A 163 7.08 8.46 12.57
CA ARG A 163 5.88 8.18 13.38
C ARG A 163 5.36 6.75 13.22
N ALA A 164 5.44 6.18 12.02
CA ALA A 164 5.04 4.80 11.77
C ALA A 164 5.93 3.83 12.57
N LEU A 165 7.25 4.04 12.54
CA LEU A 165 8.21 3.24 13.31
C LEU A 165 8.04 3.42 14.82
N GLU A 166 7.78 4.63 15.31
CA GLU A 166 7.45 4.84 16.73
C GLU A 166 6.17 4.10 17.14
N THR A 167 5.16 4.12 16.27
CA THR A 167 3.90 3.40 16.52
C THR A 167 4.17 1.91 16.63
N LEU A 168 4.92 1.33 15.69
CA LEU A 168 5.33 -0.08 15.78
C LEU A 168 6.11 -0.33 17.07
N ARG A 169 7.21 0.41 17.34
CA ARG A 169 8.05 0.22 18.53
C ARG A 169 7.26 0.13 19.84
N LYS A 170 6.27 1.01 20.04
CA LYS A 170 5.43 1.02 21.25
C LYS A 170 4.73 -0.33 21.45
N PHE A 171 4.11 -0.87 20.40
CA PHE A 171 3.38 -2.13 20.49
C PHE A 171 4.32 -3.35 20.51
N PHE A 172 5.47 -3.29 19.83
CA PHE A 172 6.51 -4.32 19.90
C PHE A 172 7.06 -4.50 21.33
N THR A 173 7.29 -3.39 22.07
CA THR A 173 7.85 -3.45 23.43
C THR A 173 6.84 -3.83 24.51
N GLU A 174 5.54 -3.61 24.27
CA GLU A 174 4.50 -4.00 25.22
C GLU A 174 4.24 -5.51 25.18
N ASP A 175 4.41 -6.15 24.02
CA ASP A 175 4.18 -7.59 23.83
C ASP A 175 5.39 -8.48 24.22
N THR A 176 6.57 -7.91 24.50
CA THR A 176 7.74 -8.71 24.96
C THR A 176 7.79 -8.91 26.48
N ASN A 177 6.84 -8.36 27.22
CA ASN A 177 6.78 -8.42 28.69
C ASN A 177 5.70 -9.39 29.23
N ASP A 178 5.11 -10.25 28.39
CA ASP A 178 4.18 -11.33 28.81
C ASP A 178 4.75 -12.72 28.48
#